data_AF-A0A950HFU7-F1
#
_entry.id   AF-A0A950HFU7-F1
#
_cell.length_a   1.000
_cell.length_b   1.000
_cell.length_c   1.000
_cell.angle_alpha   90.00
_cell.angle_beta   90.00
_cell.angle_gamma   90.00
#
_symmetry.space_group_name_H-M   'P 1'
#
loop_
_entity.id
_entity.type
_entity.pdbx_description
1 polymer ?
#
loop_
_entity_poly.entity_id
_entity_poly.type
_entity_poly.pdbx_seq_one_letter_code
_entity_poly.pdbx_strand_id
1 'polypeptide(L)'
;MSLPSAFDVLRLAVVTVDTRQSPARPDRSVVAVAVLDGFYGCGSGAGWSNRALIEVLAEVLPVDIDLVVLPMRVDEVGDSWHLEWRRAVEEALGRSGRRVEVCTLEGNQAELNRHDEPALTGAVEREVSRLRGEYRGGLIVLCDVGFSGAAARSTVGSAWTTVIVPRTSTLLVQPELVERTVWERESCGARLRWVCGSPRSRVTCVRT
;
A
#
# COMPACT_ATOMS: atom_id res chain seq x y z
N MET A 1 -9.50 -26.72 -25.82
CA MET A 1 -8.41 -26.04 -25.09
C MET A 1 -9.10 -25.07 -24.13
N SER A 2 -9.28 -25.48 -22.87
CA SER A 2 -10.12 -24.77 -21.92
C SER A 2 -9.34 -23.62 -21.28
N LEU A 3 -9.87 -22.39 -21.37
CA LEU A 3 -9.33 -21.24 -20.65
C LEU A 3 -9.40 -21.54 -19.13
N PRO A 4 -8.31 -21.37 -18.36
CA PRO A 4 -8.40 -21.45 -16.91
C PRO A 4 -9.30 -20.30 -16.40
N SER A 5 -10.20 -20.61 -15.48
CA SER A 5 -11.12 -19.66 -14.86
C SER A 5 -10.35 -18.59 -14.09
N ALA A 6 -10.02 -17.47 -14.75
CA ALA A 6 -9.14 -16.41 -14.23
C ALA A 6 -9.88 -15.38 -13.37
N PHE A 7 -10.69 -15.83 -12.41
CA PHE A 7 -11.22 -14.99 -11.34
C PHE A 7 -10.80 -15.58 -9.99
N ASP A 8 -9.48 -15.64 -9.75
CA ASP A 8 -8.96 -15.85 -8.42
C ASP A 8 -9.05 -14.54 -7.63
N VAL A 9 -10.02 -14.55 -6.73
CA VAL A 9 -10.52 -13.52 -5.82
C VAL A 9 -9.39 -12.76 -5.11
N LEU A 10 -9.56 -11.44 -4.99
CA LEU A 10 -8.86 -10.57 -4.04
C LEU A 10 -8.69 -11.25 -2.67
N ARG A 11 -7.46 -11.66 -2.33
CA ARG A 11 -7.14 -12.18 -1.00
C ARG A 11 -6.64 -11.04 -0.12
N LEU A 12 -7.54 -10.47 0.67
CA LEU A 12 -7.20 -9.48 1.69
C LEU A 12 -6.60 -10.18 2.91
N ALA A 13 -5.33 -9.92 3.20
CA ALA A 13 -4.70 -10.32 4.45
C ALA A 13 -4.62 -9.09 5.37
N VAL A 14 -5.39 -9.07 6.45
CA VAL A 14 -5.32 -8.01 7.47
C VAL A 14 -4.54 -8.55 8.68
N VAL A 15 -3.41 -7.92 9.00
CA VAL A 15 -2.59 -8.23 10.18
C VAL A 15 -2.70 -7.08 11.16
N THR A 16 -3.26 -7.32 12.35
CA THR A 16 -3.36 -6.32 13.43
C THR A 16 -2.56 -6.76 14.65
N VAL A 17 -1.76 -5.86 15.23
CA VAL A 17 -1.03 -6.09 16.48
C VAL A 17 -1.22 -4.89 17.42
N ASP A 18 -1.60 -5.18 18.66
CA ASP A 18 -1.88 -4.20 19.72
C ASP A 18 -0.79 -4.30 20.82
N THR A 19 -0.23 -3.17 21.30
CA THR A 19 -0.12 -2.78 22.73
C THR A 19 0.80 -1.54 22.97
N ARG A 20 1.01 -1.12 24.23
CA ARG A 20 1.17 0.29 24.67
C ARG A 20 2.56 0.98 24.54
N GLN A 21 2.47 2.31 24.41
CA GLN A 21 3.32 3.48 24.79
C GLN A 21 4.78 3.66 24.31
N SER A 22 5.03 4.77 23.60
CA SER A 22 6.29 5.55 23.49
C SER A 22 5.98 7.02 23.11
N PRO A 23 6.86 8.02 23.35
CA PRO A 23 6.49 9.44 23.32
C PRO A 23 6.77 10.08 21.96
N ALA A 24 5.73 10.23 21.14
CA ALA A 24 5.66 11.21 20.05
C ALA A 24 4.50 12.18 20.36
N ARG A 25 4.05 13.03 19.42
CA ARG A 25 2.91 13.97 19.66
C ARG A 25 1.81 13.25 20.46
N PRO A 26 1.52 13.67 21.71
CA PRO A 26 0.93 12.77 22.72
C PRO A 26 -0.45 12.21 22.35
N ASP A 27 -1.16 12.86 21.42
CA ASP A 27 -2.59 12.62 21.18
C ASP A 27 -2.98 12.26 19.74
N ARG A 28 -2.05 12.06 18.79
CA ARG A 28 -2.43 11.76 17.38
C ARG A 28 -1.84 10.49 16.81
N SER A 29 -2.70 9.74 16.13
CA SER A 29 -2.36 8.55 15.34
C SER A 29 -2.43 8.85 13.85
N VAL A 30 -1.78 8.01 13.04
CA VAL A 30 -1.76 8.17 11.58
C VAL A 30 -2.11 6.86 10.88
N VAL A 31 -2.80 6.96 9.75
CA VAL A 31 -2.88 5.88 8.77
C VAL A 31 -2.07 6.32 7.56
N ALA A 32 -1.02 5.58 7.22
CA ALA A 32 -0.25 5.78 6.01
C ALA A 32 -0.61 4.70 4.99
N VAL A 33 -0.89 5.07 3.75
CA VAL A 33 -1.24 4.14 2.66
C VAL A 33 -0.28 4.31 1.49
N ALA A 34 0.55 3.30 1.24
CA ALA A 34 1.47 3.28 0.12
C ALA A 34 0.86 2.52 -1.06
N VAL A 35 0.82 3.16 -2.24
CA VAL A 35 0.22 2.61 -3.46
C VAL A 35 1.19 2.72 -4.63
N LEU A 36 1.24 1.70 -5.49
CA LEU A 36 2.01 1.77 -6.73
C LEU A 36 1.28 2.57 -7.81
N ASP A 37 -0.05 2.47 -7.83
CA ASP A 37 -0.95 3.04 -8.82
C ASP A 37 -2.20 3.61 -8.15
N GLY A 38 -2.97 4.47 -8.81
CA GLY A 38 -4.28 4.94 -8.33
C GLY A 38 -4.28 6.34 -7.73
N PHE A 39 -3.14 6.96 -7.45
CA PHE A 39 -3.09 8.38 -7.04
C PHE A 39 -2.90 9.32 -8.23
N TYR A 40 -1.86 9.10 -9.04
CA TYR A 40 -1.54 9.94 -10.20
C TYR A 40 -2.29 9.56 -11.47
N GLY A 41 -2.88 8.37 -11.51
CA GLY A 41 -3.60 7.84 -12.64
C GLY A 41 -3.96 6.39 -12.39
N CYS A 42 -4.29 5.69 -13.47
CA CYS A 42 -4.66 4.29 -13.44
C CYS A 42 -4.01 3.54 -14.62
N GLY A 43 -2.73 3.20 -14.45
CA GLY A 43 -2.00 2.39 -15.43
C GLY A 43 -2.37 0.91 -15.37
N SER A 44 -3.08 0.48 -14.32
CA SER A 44 -3.43 -0.91 -14.07
C SER A 44 -4.81 -1.07 -13.44
N GLY A 45 -5.37 -2.29 -13.46
CA GLY A 45 -6.62 -2.59 -12.75
C GLY A 45 -6.55 -2.34 -11.23
N ALA A 46 -5.36 -2.32 -10.64
CA ALA A 46 -5.16 -2.01 -9.22
C ALA A 46 -5.38 -0.52 -8.90
N GLY A 47 -5.16 0.38 -9.88
CA GLY A 47 -5.29 1.82 -9.71
C GLY A 47 -6.70 2.27 -9.27
N TRP A 48 -7.75 1.72 -9.88
CA TRP A 48 -9.14 1.97 -9.47
C TRP A 48 -9.41 1.56 -8.01
N SER A 49 -8.95 0.38 -7.62
CA SER A 49 -9.12 -0.13 -6.26
C SER A 49 -8.33 0.69 -5.23
N ASN A 50 -7.12 1.13 -5.59
CA ASN A 50 -6.28 1.99 -4.75
C ASN A 50 -6.89 3.37 -4.54
N ARG A 51 -7.39 3.99 -5.61
CA ARG A 51 -8.12 5.25 -5.53
C ARG A 51 -9.32 5.14 -4.58
N ALA A 52 -10.16 4.13 -4.78
CA ALA A 52 -11.34 3.92 -3.94
C ALA A 52 -10.96 3.71 -2.47
N LEU A 53 -9.88 2.96 -2.20
CA LEU A 53 -9.37 2.79 -0.84
C LEU A 53 -8.93 4.13 -0.22
N ILE A 54 -8.17 4.95 -0.95
CA ILE A 54 -7.72 6.27 -0.48
C ILE A 54 -8.93 7.17 -0.16
N GLU A 55 -9.92 7.23 -1.06
CA GLU A 55 -11.14 8.01 -0.88
C GLU A 55 -11.94 7.54 0.34
N VAL A 56 -12.15 6.23 0.48
CA VAL A 56 -12.84 5.65 1.65
C VAL A 56 -12.08 5.95 2.93
N LEU A 57 -10.75 5.78 2.96
CA LEU A 57 -9.96 6.11 4.15
C LEU A 57 -10.13 7.58 4.53
N ALA A 58 -10.13 8.50 3.56
CA ALA A 58 -10.34 9.92 3.80
C ALA A 58 -11.75 10.26 4.32
N GLU A 59 -12.75 9.42 4.04
CA GLU A 59 -14.11 9.59 4.56
C GLU A 59 -14.29 8.96 5.95
N VAL A 60 -13.79 7.74 6.16
CA VAL A 60 -14.22 6.90 7.29
C VAL A 60 -13.34 6.96 8.53
N LEU A 61 -12.06 7.36 8.44
CA LEU A 61 -11.25 7.39 9.68
C LEU A 61 -11.77 8.48 10.63
N PRO A 62 -11.60 8.30 11.95
CA PRO A 62 -11.83 9.36 12.92
C PRO A 62 -11.04 10.64 12.61
N VAL A 63 -11.60 11.81 12.94
CA VAL A 63 -11.01 13.14 12.64
C VAL A 63 -9.68 13.40 13.35
N ASP A 64 -9.42 12.70 14.45
CA ASP A 64 -8.18 12.72 15.23
C ASP A 64 -7.08 11.83 14.64
N ILE A 65 -7.38 11.08 13.56
CA ILE A 65 -6.42 10.28 12.82
C ILE A 65 -6.02 11.00 11.53
N ASP A 66 -4.71 11.27 11.41
CA ASP A 66 -4.14 11.86 10.19
C ASP A 66 -4.06 10.78 9.09
N LEU A 67 -4.23 11.19 7.83
CA LEU A 67 -4.04 10.33 6.66
C LEU A 67 -2.79 10.75 5.90
N VAL A 68 -1.90 9.81 5.64
CA VAL A 68 -0.72 10.02 4.80
C VAL A 68 -0.82 9.11 3.58
N VAL A 69 -0.86 9.68 2.38
CA VAL A 69 -0.82 8.91 1.14
C VAL A 69 0.62 8.88 0.66
N LEU A 70 1.15 7.69 0.40
CA LEU A 70 2.52 7.45 -0.07
C LEU A 70 2.49 6.91 -1.52
N PRO A 71 2.11 7.73 -2.51
CA PRO A 71 2.01 7.25 -3.88
C PRO A 71 3.41 7.10 -4.49
N MET A 72 3.64 6.01 -5.22
CA MET A 72 4.81 5.89 -6.07
C MET A 72 4.81 6.99 -7.12
N ARG A 73 5.96 7.65 -7.30
CA ARG A 73 6.13 8.63 -8.38
C ARG A 73 5.97 7.94 -9.73
N VAL A 74 5.23 8.61 -10.61
CA VAL A 74 5.15 8.26 -12.03
C VAL A 74 5.67 9.43 -12.83
N ASP A 75 6.26 9.15 -13.99
CA ASP A 75 6.72 10.21 -14.89
C ASP A 75 5.51 10.96 -15.46
N GLU A 76 5.52 12.30 -15.35
CA GLU A 76 4.40 13.17 -15.75
C GLU A 76 4.10 13.16 -17.26
N VAL A 77 4.94 12.49 -18.05
CA VAL A 77 4.83 12.36 -19.52
C VAL A 77 4.36 10.97 -19.94
N GLY A 78 4.26 10.01 -19.01
CA GLY A 78 3.87 8.63 -19.30
C GLY A 78 2.36 8.38 -19.24
N ASP A 79 1.93 7.26 -19.83
CA ASP A 79 0.51 6.83 -19.88
C ASP A 79 -0.14 6.60 -18.50
N SER A 80 0.67 6.53 -17.44
CA SER A 80 0.22 6.40 -16.04
C SER A 80 -0.10 7.74 -15.36
N TRP A 81 0.19 8.89 -15.99
CA TRP A 81 -0.11 10.22 -15.44
C TRP A 81 -1.39 10.80 -16.02
N HIS A 82 -2.44 10.88 -15.20
CA HIS A 82 -3.75 11.39 -15.60
C HIS A 82 -4.07 12.63 -14.75
N LEU A 83 -3.88 13.83 -15.30
CA LEU A 83 -4.05 15.08 -14.54
C LEU A 83 -5.45 15.23 -13.92
N GLU A 84 -6.51 14.89 -14.66
CA GLU A 84 -7.88 14.97 -14.15
C GLU A 84 -8.14 13.95 -13.03
N TRP A 85 -7.55 12.76 -13.13
CA TRP A 85 -7.63 11.74 -12.09
C TRP A 85 -6.99 12.24 -10.79
N ARG A 86 -5.75 12.73 -10.88
CA ARG A 86 -5.03 13.28 -9.73
C ARG A 86 -5.83 14.38 -9.05
N ARG A 87 -6.36 15.33 -9.83
CA ARG A 87 -7.19 16.44 -9.32
C ARG A 87 -8.42 15.92 -8.59
N ALA A 88 -9.11 14.92 -9.13
CA ALA A 88 -10.28 14.33 -8.50
C ALA A 88 -9.94 13.67 -7.16
N VAL A 89 -8.79 12.97 -7.07
CA VAL A 89 -8.31 12.39 -5.81
C VAL A 89 -7.96 13.49 -4.80
N GLU A 90 -7.21 14.51 -5.21
CA GLU A 90 -6.85 15.64 -4.34
C GLU A 90 -8.09 16.40 -3.83
N GLU A 91 -9.11 16.60 -4.68
CA GLU A 91 -10.38 17.21 -4.28
C GLU A 91 -11.15 16.35 -3.28
N ALA A 92 -11.19 15.03 -3.47
CA ALA A 92 -11.81 14.12 -2.50
C ALA A 92 -11.09 14.17 -1.15
N LEU A 93 -9.76 14.17 -1.15
CA LEU A 93 -8.95 14.30 0.06
C LEU A 93 -9.17 15.64 0.77
N GLY A 94 -9.29 16.74 0.02
CA GLY A 94 -9.51 18.08 0.57
C GLY A 94 -10.86 18.25 1.29
N ARG A 95 -11.87 17.43 0.95
CA ARG A 95 -13.21 17.49 1.57
C ARG A 95 -13.32 16.75 2.91
N SER A 96 -12.31 15.98 3.30
CA SER A 96 -12.34 15.08 4.47
C SER A 96 -12.37 15.76 5.84
N GLY A 97 -12.06 17.07 5.92
CA GLY A 97 -12.01 17.83 7.18
C GLY A 97 -10.90 17.40 8.16
N ARG A 98 -10.07 16.43 7.79
CA ARG A 98 -8.90 15.98 8.56
C ARG A 98 -7.60 16.49 7.95
N ARG A 99 -6.49 16.28 8.65
CA ARG A 99 -5.17 16.49 8.06
C ARG A 99 -4.85 15.33 7.11
N VAL A 100 -4.65 15.66 5.84
CA VAL A 100 -4.15 14.74 4.82
C VAL A 100 -2.80 15.24 4.32
N GLU A 101 -1.84 14.35 4.20
CA GLU A 101 -0.51 14.61 3.63
C GLU A 101 -0.26 13.63 2.48
N VAL A 102 0.38 14.10 1.41
CA VAL A 102 0.80 13.25 0.29
C VAL A 102 2.33 13.30 0.20
N CYS A 103 2.99 12.17 0.41
CA CYS A 103 4.45 12.05 0.36
C CYS A 103 4.85 11.07 -0.73
N THR A 104 5.24 11.62 -1.87
CA THR A 104 5.58 10.82 -3.03
C THR A 104 6.79 9.91 -2.76
N LEU A 105 6.65 8.62 -3.02
CA LEU A 105 7.74 7.66 -2.96
C LEU A 105 8.54 7.73 -4.26
N GLU A 106 9.82 7.98 -4.13
CA GLU A 106 10.73 8.07 -5.25
C GLU A 106 10.96 6.69 -5.89
N GLY A 107 10.81 6.60 -7.22
CA GLY A 107 11.11 5.40 -8.02
C GLY A 107 10.47 5.47 -9.42
N ASN A 108 10.46 4.35 -10.14
CA ASN A 108 9.77 4.17 -11.43
C ASN A 108 8.81 2.96 -11.36
N GLN A 109 7.50 3.19 -11.46
CA GLN A 109 6.48 2.14 -11.42
C GLN A 109 6.48 1.25 -12.68
N ALA A 110 6.74 1.83 -13.85
CA ALA A 110 6.64 1.14 -15.13
C ALA A 110 7.68 0.00 -15.25
N GLU A 111 8.86 0.25 -14.69
CA GLU A 111 10.00 -0.68 -14.76
C GLU A 111 10.13 -1.56 -13.51
N LEU A 112 9.26 -1.36 -12.51
CA LEU A 112 9.38 -2.02 -11.21
C LEU A 112 9.43 -3.54 -11.36
N ASN A 113 10.58 -4.11 -11.01
CA ASN A 113 10.81 -5.53 -10.99
C ASN A 113 11.51 -5.93 -9.68
N ARG A 114 11.88 -7.21 -9.57
CA ARG A 114 12.56 -7.76 -8.38
C ARG A 114 13.83 -7.01 -7.97
N HIS A 115 14.52 -6.37 -8.91
CA HIS A 115 15.77 -5.65 -8.66
C HIS A 115 15.52 -4.26 -8.08
N ASP A 116 14.31 -3.71 -8.26
CA ASP A 116 13.91 -2.40 -7.74
C ASP A 116 13.23 -2.49 -6.37
N GLU A 117 12.81 -3.69 -5.96
CA GLU A 117 12.22 -3.98 -4.64
C GLU A 117 13.04 -3.39 -3.47
N PRO A 118 14.39 -3.48 -3.44
CA PRO A 118 15.19 -2.87 -2.37
C PRO A 118 15.10 -1.33 -2.33
N ALA A 119 15.05 -0.67 -3.49
CA ALA A 119 14.97 0.79 -3.57
C ALA A 119 13.60 1.29 -3.08
N LEU A 120 12.51 0.64 -3.54
CA LEU A 120 11.15 0.90 -3.08
C LEU A 120 11.00 0.62 -1.58
N THR A 121 11.59 -0.49 -1.12
CA THR A 121 11.64 -0.83 0.31
C THR A 121 12.31 0.27 1.12
N GLY A 122 13.48 0.75 0.68
CA GLY A 122 14.19 1.84 1.34
C GLY A 122 13.42 3.17 1.31
N ALA A 123 12.66 3.46 0.25
CA ALA A 123 11.82 4.64 0.18
C ALA A 123 10.68 4.59 1.22
N VAL A 124 9.98 3.46 1.31
CA VAL A 124 8.95 3.26 2.33
C VAL A 124 9.54 3.31 3.73
N GLU A 125 10.68 2.67 3.98
CA GLU A 125 11.33 2.69 5.29
C GLU A 125 11.69 4.10 5.75
N ARG A 126 12.15 4.98 4.84
CA ARG A 126 12.43 6.38 5.16
C ARG A 126 11.18 7.11 5.62
N GLU A 127 10.09 7.00 4.86
CA GLU A 127 8.83 7.66 5.23
C GLU A 127 8.23 7.07 6.51
N VAL A 128 8.23 5.75 6.67
CA VAL A 128 7.77 5.11 7.91
C VAL A 128 8.61 5.54 9.10
N SER A 129 9.93 5.70 8.95
CA SER A 129 10.81 6.19 10.01
C SER A 129 10.52 7.65 10.38
N ARG A 130 10.25 8.51 9.38
CA ARG A 130 9.81 9.89 9.60
C ARG A 130 8.50 9.93 10.37
N LEU A 131 7.49 9.18 9.92
CA LEU A 131 6.18 9.10 10.58
C LEU A 131 6.30 8.58 12.03
N ARG A 132 7.18 7.61 12.29
CA ARG A 132 7.47 7.13 13.64
C ARG A 132 8.10 8.19 14.55
N GLY A 133 8.82 9.15 14.00
CA GLY A 133 9.31 10.32 14.73
C GLY A 133 8.23 11.37 15.03
N GLU A 134 7.18 11.43 14.22
CA GLU A 134 6.12 12.44 14.30
C GLU A 134 4.88 11.99 15.09
N TYR A 135 4.52 10.71 15.01
CA TYR A 135 3.26 10.15 15.52
C TYR A 135 3.47 9.10 16.60
N ARG A 136 2.53 9.03 17.55
CA ARG A 136 2.59 8.11 18.69
C ARG A 136 2.38 6.66 18.29
N GLY A 137 1.60 6.45 17.25
CA GLY A 137 1.24 5.16 16.71
C GLY A 137 0.54 5.32 15.38
N GLY A 138 0.40 4.22 14.66
CA GLY A 138 -0.26 4.27 13.36
C GLY A 138 -0.38 2.94 12.66
N LEU A 139 -1.09 2.98 11.54
CA LEU A 139 -1.27 1.87 10.63
C LEU A 139 -0.58 2.20 9.32
N ILE A 140 0.34 1.33 8.88
CA ILE A 140 0.94 1.39 7.55
C ILE A 140 0.23 0.36 6.67
N VAL A 141 -0.45 0.79 5.62
CA VAL A 141 -1.10 -0.05 4.63
C VAL A 141 -0.27 -0.05 3.36
N LEU A 142 0.30 -1.20 3.01
CA LEU A 142 1.14 -1.40 1.83
C LEU A 142 0.32 -2.09 0.75
N CYS A 143 -0.07 -1.35 -0.27
CA CYS A 143 -0.94 -1.82 -1.33
C CYS A 143 -0.12 -2.30 -2.52
N ASP A 144 -0.31 -3.55 -2.96
CA ASP A 144 0.38 -4.18 -4.09
C ASP A 144 1.66 -4.95 -3.72
N VAL A 145 1.97 -5.98 -4.52
CA VAL A 145 3.11 -6.88 -4.24
C VAL A 145 4.47 -6.21 -4.29
N GLY A 146 4.61 -5.07 -4.95
CA GLY A 146 5.89 -4.34 -4.99
C GLY A 146 6.37 -3.89 -3.61
N PHE A 147 5.46 -3.68 -2.64
CA PHE A 147 5.83 -3.31 -1.28
C PHE A 147 6.12 -4.50 -0.36
N SER A 148 6.16 -5.72 -0.91
CA SER A 148 6.37 -6.91 -0.10
C SER A 148 7.69 -6.84 0.69
N GLY A 149 8.75 -6.27 0.12
CA GLY A 149 10.04 -6.11 0.80
C GLY A 149 9.96 -5.16 1.98
N ALA A 150 9.25 -4.04 1.81
CA ALA A 150 8.95 -3.09 2.88
C ALA A 150 8.13 -3.74 4.00
N ALA A 151 7.13 -4.55 3.66
CA ALA A 151 6.32 -5.26 4.64
C ALA A 151 7.17 -6.21 5.50
N ALA A 152 8.12 -6.92 4.88
CA ALA A 152 9.00 -7.85 5.58
C ALA A 152 9.99 -7.16 6.54
N ARG A 153 10.33 -5.90 6.29
CA ARG A 153 11.29 -5.12 7.09
C ARG A 153 10.64 -4.13 8.05
N SER A 154 9.38 -3.78 7.86
CA SER A 154 8.64 -2.92 8.76
C SER A 154 8.51 -3.60 10.12
N THR A 155 9.42 -3.24 11.02
CA THR A 155 9.49 -3.80 12.37
C THR A 155 8.21 -3.50 13.13
N VAL A 156 7.69 -4.53 13.82
CA VAL A 156 6.51 -4.43 14.68
C VAL A 156 6.93 -3.70 15.96
N GLY A 157 6.56 -2.43 16.06
CA GLY A 157 6.59 -1.67 17.31
C GLY A 157 5.20 -1.70 17.94
N SER A 158 5.11 -1.64 19.27
CA SER A 158 3.84 -1.87 19.99
C SER A 158 2.69 -0.95 19.54
N ALA A 159 2.98 0.31 19.22
CA ALA A 159 1.99 1.30 18.76
C ALA A 159 1.82 1.35 17.23
N TRP A 160 2.51 0.50 16.46
CA TRP A 160 2.53 0.55 14.99
C TRP A 160 2.18 -0.79 14.37
N THR A 161 1.14 -0.79 13.52
CA THR A 161 0.74 -1.95 12.73
C THR A 161 1.13 -1.74 11.28
N THR A 162 1.62 -2.79 10.61
CA THR A 162 1.78 -2.81 9.15
C THR A 162 0.89 -3.90 8.56
N VAL A 163 0.08 -3.54 7.57
CA VAL A 163 -0.76 -4.44 6.77
C VAL A 163 -0.27 -4.40 5.34
N ILE A 164 -0.15 -5.56 4.70
CA ILE A 164 0.06 -5.66 3.25
C ILE A 164 -1.21 -6.17 2.58
N VAL A 165 -1.63 -5.48 1.53
CA VAL A 165 -2.74 -5.88 0.65
C VAL A 165 -2.12 -6.31 -0.68
N PRO A 166 -1.67 -7.57 -0.79
CA PRO A 166 -0.97 -8.03 -1.99
C PRO A 166 -1.96 -8.09 -3.16
N ARG A 167 -1.68 -7.30 -4.19
CA ARG A 167 -2.37 -7.36 -5.48
C ARG A 167 -1.33 -7.39 -6.59
N THR A 168 -1.68 -8.11 -7.64
CA THR A 168 -0.96 -8.21 -8.90
C THR A 168 -1.95 -7.91 -10.01
N SER A 169 -1.52 -7.13 -11.00
CA SER A 169 -2.33 -6.82 -12.17
C SER A 169 -1.54 -6.91 -13.47
N THR A 170 -0.21 -7.07 -13.40
CA THR A 170 0.69 -7.07 -14.55
C THR A 170 0.30 -8.08 -15.62
N LEU A 171 -0.08 -9.31 -15.24
CA LEU A 171 -0.52 -10.32 -16.22
C LEU A 171 -1.68 -9.83 -17.10
N LEU A 172 -2.57 -8.99 -16.56
CA LEU A 172 -3.75 -8.50 -17.27
C LEU A 172 -3.47 -7.25 -18.10
N VAL A 173 -2.52 -6.41 -17.67
CA VAL A 173 -2.32 -5.07 -18.25
C VAL A 173 -1.06 -4.98 -19.13
N GLN A 174 -0.07 -5.83 -18.85
CA GLN A 174 1.22 -5.91 -19.54
C GLN A 174 1.66 -7.38 -19.65
N PRO A 175 0.91 -8.22 -20.39
CA PRO A 175 1.17 -9.66 -20.50
C PRO A 175 2.56 -10.00 -21.06
N GLU A 176 3.18 -9.08 -21.79
CA GLU A 176 4.54 -9.17 -22.31
C GLU A 176 5.61 -9.12 -21.22
N LEU A 177 5.32 -8.57 -20.03
CA LEU A 177 6.23 -8.52 -18.90
C LEU A 177 6.22 -9.83 -18.10
N VAL A 178 6.70 -10.90 -18.73
CA VAL A 178 6.68 -12.27 -18.19
C VAL A 178 7.46 -12.38 -16.88
N GLU A 179 8.66 -11.81 -16.81
CA GLU A 179 9.50 -11.86 -15.60
C GLU A 179 8.84 -11.16 -14.41
N ARG A 180 8.24 -9.99 -14.66
CA ARG A 180 7.47 -9.24 -13.64
C ARG A 180 6.27 -10.05 -13.19
N THR A 181 5.51 -10.63 -14.12
CA THR A 181 4.34 -11.47 -13.80
C THR A 181 4.72 -12.67 -12.93
N VAL A 182 5.81 -13.37 -13.24
CA VAL A 182 6.30 -14.50 -12.43
C VAL A 182 6.68 -14.02 -11.03
N TRP A 183 7.47 -12.96 -10.92
CA TRP A 183 7.87 -12.38 -9.64
C TRP A 183 6.67 -11.92 -8.79
N GLU A 184 5.70 -11.24 -9.37
CA GLU A 184 4.48 -10.80 -8.67
C GLU A 184 3.67 -11.99 -8.16
N ARG A 185 3.52 -13.03 -8.98
CA ARG A 185 2.82 -14.27 -8.62
C ARG A 185 3.53 -15.01 -7.48
N GLU A 186 4.84 -15.15 -7.55
CA GLU A 186 5.65 -15.77 -6.49
C GLU A 186 5.58 -14.96 -5.19
N SER A 187 5.64 -13.63 -5.28
CA SER A 187 5.56 -12.73 -4.12
C SER A 187 4.19 -12.79 -3.44
N CYS A 188 3.10 -12.84 -4.22
CA CYS A 188 1.75 -13.10 -3.72
C CYS A 188 1.66 -14.45 -2.99
N GLY A 189 2.11 -15.53 -3.64
CA GLY A 189 1.96 -16.89 -3.14
C GLY A 189 2.84 -17.23 -1.93
N ALA A 190 4.07 -16.73 -1.89
CA ALA A 190 5.04 -17.00 -0.82
C ALA A 190 4.75 -16.19 0.45
N ARG A 191 4.25 -14.95 0.33
CA ARG A 191 4.14 -14.03 1.47
C ARG A 191 2.77 -14.01 2.14
N LEU A 192 1.74 -14.58 1.49
CA LEU A 192 0.52 -15.03 2.19
C LEU A 192 0.78 -16.18 3.20
N ARG A 193 1.93 -16.86 3.13
CA ARG A 193 2.34 -17.88 4.13
C ARG A 193 3.01 -17.29 5.38
N TRP A 194 3.30 -15.99 5.42
CA TRP A 194 4.04 -15.34 6.51
C TRP A 194 3.13 -14.62 7.51
N VAL A 195 2.20 -15.33 8.15
CA VAL A 195 1.58 -14.88 9.41
C VAL A 195 1.18 -16.08 10.28
N CYS A 196 2.14 -16.94 10.65
CA CYS A 196 1.91 -18.04 11.60
C CYS A 196 3.05 -18.16 12.63
N GLY A 197 3.65 -17.04 13.05
CA GLY A 197 4.86 -17.03 13.89
C GLY A 197 4.67 -16.59 15.35
N SER A 198 3.48 -16.19 15.78
CA SER A 198 3.22 -15.78 17.17
C SER A 198 1.90 -16.38 17.66
N PRO A 199 1.86 -17.01 18.85
CA PRO A 199 0.63 -17.58 19.43
C PRO A 199 -0.45 -16.52 19.77
N ARG A 200 -0.20 -15.23 19.50
CA ARG A 200 -1.16 -14.14 19.76
C ARG A 200 -1.60 -13.36 18.51
N SER A 201 -1.07 -13.67 17.33
CA SER A 201 -1.50 -13.04 16.07
C SER A 201 -2.66 -13.83 15.48
N ARG A 202 -3.88 -13.25 15.47
CA ARG A 202 -5.00 -13.83 14.72
C ARG A 202 -4.96 -13.33 13.28
N VAL A 203 -4.76 -14.24 12.35
CA VAL A 203 -5.03 -14.01 10.92
C VAL A 203 -6.49 -14.28 10.67
N THR A 204 -7.24 -13.28 10.22
CA THR A 204 -8.54 -13.51 9.62
C THR A 204 -8.35 -13.50 8.11
N CYS A 205 -8.27 -14.69 7.52
CA CYS A 205 -8.34 -14.83 6.07
C CYS A 205 -9.81 -14.64 5.69
N VAL A 206 -10.17 -13.45 5.21
CA VAL A 206 -11.52 -13.20 4.70
C VAL A 206 -11.55 -13.72 3.28
N ARG A 207 -12.16 -14.89 3.07
CA ARG A 207 -12.62 -15.29 1.74
C ARG A 207 -13.82 -14.42 1.40
N THR A 208 -13.72 -13.63 0.34
CA THR A 208 -14.89 -13.03 -0.30
C THR A 208 -15.39 -13.96 -1.40
#